data_AF-A0A2D8UJZ6-F1
#
_entry.id   AF-A0A2D8UJZ6-F1
#
_cell.length_a   1.000
_cell.length_b   1.000
_cell.length_c   1.000
_cell.angle_alpha   90.00
_cell.angle_beta   90.00
_cell.angle_gamma   90.00
#
_symmetry.space_group_name_H-M   'P 1'
#
loop_
_entity.id
_entity.type
_entity.pdbx_description
1 polymer ?
#
loop_
_entity_poly.entity_id
_entity_poly.type
_entity_poly.pdbx_seq_one_letter_code
_entity_poly.pdbx_strand_id
1 'polypeptide(L)'
;MKKFLNISFKVLAFIWILILGFGIIASQFLGETSDALGFNEPANSPKEEFVNKQTITIADSIPQGQFKYEIYFTEFEGKMPNKTCHVLMKENNIIITQDETTNLTGGKTIFKGIVLKHKSGKWILSTHYKDKNADEIGGCTGIPIINFDKQIIEWC
;
A
#
# COMPACT_ATOMS: atom_id res chain seq x y z
N MET A 1 -34.39 -36.72 17.70
CA MET A 1 -34.65 -35.65 16.71
C MET A 1 -34.76 -34.27 17.40
N LYS A 2 -33.68 -33.78 18.04
CA LYS A 2 -33.69 -32.45 18.72
C LYS A 2 -32.51 -31.53 18.33
N LYS A 3 -31.55 -32.04 17.56
CA LYS A 3 -30.35 -31.27 17.15
C LYS A 3 -30.56 -30.42 15.88
N PHE A 4 -31.51 -30.79 15.01
CA PHE A 4 -31.78 -30.08 13.75
C PHE A 4 -32.65 -28.82 13.91
N LEU A 5 -33.39 -28.69 15.02
CA LEU A 5 -34.33 -27.57 15.20
C LEU A 5 -33.65 -26.27 15.69
N ASN A 6 -32.48 -26.37 16.34
CA ASN A 6 -31.77 -25.19 16.87
C ASN A 6 -30.87 -24.49 15.84
N ILE A 7 -30.61 -25.13 14.70
CA ILE A 7 -29.75 -24.57 13.64
C ILE A 7 -30.55 -23.65 12.72
N SER A 8 -31.83 -23.98 12.41
CA SER A 8 -32.66 -23.14 11.55
C SER A 8 -32.99 -21.78 12.17
N PHE A 9 -33.15 -21.71 13.50
CA PHE A 9 -33.44 -20.45 14.20
C PHE A 9 -32.28 -19.45 14.18
N LYS A 10 -31.02 -19.94 14.22
CA LYS A 10 -29.85 -19.06 14.17
C LYS A 10 -29.62 -18.48 12.78
N VAL A 11 -29.90 -19.23 11.71
CA VAL A 11 -29.74 -18.73 10.33
C VAL A 11 -30.79 -17.66 9.99
N LEU A 12 -32.04 -17.81 10.48
CA LEU A 12 -33.08 -16.80 10.26
C LEU A 12 -32.77 -15.44 10.93
N ALA A 13 -32.15 -15.45 12.11
CA ALA A 13 -31.79 -14.23 12.82
C ALA A 13 -30.69 -13.42 12.13
N PHE A 14 -29.75 -14.09 11.45
CA PHE A 14 -28.70 -13.42 10.67
C PHE A 14 -29.22 -12.75 9.40
N ILE A 15 -30.27 -13.29 8.78
CA ILE A 15 -30.88 -12.73 7.56
C ILE A 15 -31.63 -11.42 7.87
N TRP A 16 -32.27 -11.30 9.03
CA TRP A 16 -32.94 -10.05 9.45
C TRP A 16 -31.96 -8.89 9.69
N ILE A 17 -30.76 -9.17 10.20
CA ILE A 17 -29.72 -8.15 10.45
C ILE A 17 -29.19 -7.58 9.12
N LEU A 18 -29.12 -8.39 8.05
CA LEU A 18 -28.65 -7.93 6.74
C LEU A 18 -29.66 -7.04 6.01
N ILE A 19 -30.97 -7.26 6.22
CA ILE A 19 -32.03 -6.46 5.56
C ILE A 19 -32.16 -5.07 6.19
N LEU A 20 -31.83 -4.90 7.47
CA LEU A 20 -31.83 -3.59 8.14
C LEU A 20 -30.54 -2.78 7.90
N GLY A 21 -29.47 -3.39 7.35
CA GLY A 21 -28.18 -2.74 7.10
C GLY A 21 -28.01 -2.08 5.73
N PHE A 22 -28.92 -2.33 4.78
CA PHE A 22 -28.84 -1.81 3.39
C PHE A 22 -29.90 -0.74 3.07
N GLY A 23 -30.43 -0.07 4.10
CA GLY A 23 -31.54 0.89 3.98
C GLY A 23 -31.16 2.37 3.90
N ILE A 24 -29.97 2.77 3.44
CA ILE A 24 -29.64 4.20 3.26
C ILE A 24 -28.70 4.43 2.06
N ILE A 25 -29.20 4.32 0.82
CA ILE A 25 -28.69 5.12 -0.32
C ILE A 25 -29.84 5.34 -1.32
N ALA A 26 -30.63 6.39 -1.14
CA ALA A 26 -31.46 6.95 -2.22
C ALA A 26 -32.04 8.32 -1.81
N SER A 27 -31.21 9.35 -1.65
CA SER A 27 -31.77 10.72 -1.55
C SER A 27 -30.75 11.84 -1.75
N GLN A 28 -29.89 11.80 -2.78
CA GLN A 28 -29.24 13.02 -3.30
C GLN A 28 -28.97 12.89 -4.81
N PHE A 29 -30.06 12.80 -5.59
CA PHE A 29 -30.01 13.09 -7.03
C PHE A 29 -31.40 13.61 -7.49
N LEU A 30 -31.84 14.70 -6.83
CA LEU A 30 -32.67 15.72 -7.48
C LEU A 30 -31.70 16.91 -7.63
N GLY A 31 -31.35 17.40 -8.82
CA GLY A 31 -32.24 17.65 -9.94
C GLY A 31 -32.83 19.05 -9.78
N GLU A 32 -31.97 20.06 -9.61
CA GLU A 32 -32.36 21.47 -9.63
C GLU A 32 -32.19 22.00 -11.06
N THR A 33 -33.28 22.53 -11.57
CA THR A 33 -33.48 22.90 -12.96
C THR A 33 -32.98 24.31 -13.25
N SER A 34 -32.31 24.43 -14.40
CA SER A 34 -32.36 25.52 -15.37
C SER A 34 -32.11 26.96 -14.88
N ASP A 35 -30.93 27.47 -15.25
CA ASP A 35 -30.85 28.79 -15.87
C ASP A 35 -30.32 28.64 -17.30
N ALA A 36 -31.17 29.07 -18.23
CA ALA A 36 -30.98 29.00 -19.66
C ALA A 36 -30.14 30.18 -20.15
N LEU A 37 -28.94 29.91 -20.69
CA LEU A 37 -28.31 30.77 -21.68
C LEU A 37 -27.68 29.89 -22.75
N GLY A 38 -28.33 29.86 -23.90
CA GLY A 38 -28.00 28.99 -25.02
C GLY A 38 -26.82 29.50 -25.83
N PHE A 39 -26.05 28.54 -26.33
CA PHE A 39 -25.36 28.63 -27.61
C PHE A 39 -25.42 27.25 -28.27
N ASN A 40 -25.99 27.22 -29.48
CA ASN A 40 -26.06 26.03 -30.32
C ASN A 40 -24.70 25.83 -31.00
N GLU A 41 -24.13 24.63 -30.90
CA GLU A 41 -23.08 24.17 -31.80
C GLU A 41 -23.35 22.71 -32.19
N PRO A 42 -23.39 22.35 -33.49
CA PRO A 42 -23.85 21.04 -33.93
C PRO A 42 -22.71 20.04 -34.14
N ALA A 43 -23.13 18.77 -34.07
CA ALA A 43 -22.66 17.60 -34.83
C ALA A 43 -21.77 16.57 -34.11
N ASN A 44 -22.26 15.33 -34.21
CA ASN A 44 -21.58 14.04 -34.12
C ASN A 44 -21.27 13.48 -32.72
N SER A 45 -22.26 12.76 -32.18
CA SER A 45 -22.04 11.72 -31.17
C SER A 45 -21.99 10.34 -31.85
N PRO A 46 -20.84 9.66 -31.89
CA PRO A 46 -20.80 8.22 -31.87
C PRO A 46 -21.02 7.75 -30.42
N LYS A 47 -21.91 6.77 -30.28
CA LYS A 47 -22.33 6.12 -29.03
C LYS A 47 -21.11 5.73 -28.18
N GLU A 48 -21.08 6.17 -26.93
CA GLU A 48 -20.09 5.72 -25.95
C GLU A 48 -20.25 4.21 -25.73
N GLU A 49 -19.35 3.46 -26.33
CA GLU A 49 -19.06 2.08 -25.98
C GLU A 49 -18.39 2.07 -24.59
N PHE A 50 -18.96 1.34 -23.65
CA PHE A 50 -18.40 1.11 -22.32
C PHE A 50 -17.05 0.38 -22.46
N VAL A 51 -15.97 1.13 -22.61
CA VAL A 51 -14.61 0.59 -22.55
C VAL A 51 -14.24 0.43 -21.07
N ASN A 52 -14.54 -0.76 -20.56
CA ASN A 52 -13.96 -1.29 -19.33
C ASN A 52 -12.45 -1.50 -19.56
N LYS A 53 -11.66 -0.46 -19.30
CA LYS A 53 -10.20 -0.57 -19.18
C LYS A 53 -9.64 0.51 -18.27
N GLN A 54 -9.97 0.45 -16.98
CA GLN A 54 -9.12 1.06 -15.96
C GLN A 54 -7.83 0.25 -15.86
N THR A 55 -6.86 0.62 -16.69
CA THR A 55 -5.46 0.29 -16.44
C THR A 55 -5.05 1.13 -15.23
N ILE A 56 -5.11 0.54 -14.04
CA ILE A 56 -4.54 1.17 -12.84
C ILE A 56 -3.04 1.20 -13.07
N THR A 57 -2.49 2.37 -13.35
CA THR A 57 -1.06 2.65 -13.25
C THR A 57 -0.68 2.65 -11.76
N ILE A 58 -0.45 1.47 -11.18
CA ILE A 58 0.01 1.26 -9.81
C ILE A 58 1.51 1.57 -9.72
N ALA A 59 1.92 2.82 -9.99
CA ALA A 59 3.33 3.21 -9.93
C ALA A 59 3.75 3.78 -8.56
N ASP A 60 2.80 4.02 -7.64
CA ASP A 60 3.05 4.81 -6.42
C ASP A 60 2.57 4.17 -5.11
N SER A 61 2.21 2.89 -5.10
CA SER A 61 1.79 2.20 -3.87
C SER A 61 2.91 1.34 -3.27
N ILE A 62 2.99 1.33 -1.95
CA ILE A 62 3.86 0.42 -1.19
C ILE A 62 3.35 -1.04 -1.39
N PRO A 63 4.20 -1.98 -1.83
CA PRO A 63 3.80 -3.39 -1.95
C PRO A 63 3.40 -4.00 -0.60
N GLN A 64 2.47 -4.94 -0.61
CA GLN A 64 1.89 -5.52 0.60
C GLN A 64 2.17 -7.02 0.67
N GLY A 65 2.53 -7.53 1.85
CA GLY A 65 2.81 -8.94 2.08
C GLY A 65 4.26 -9.23 2.50
N GLN A 66 4.69 -10.47 2.26
CA GLN A 66 6.02 -10.96 2.62
C GLN A 66 6.87 -11.13 1.37
N PHE A 67 8.13 -10.71 1.45
CA PHE A 67 9.05 -10.67 0.33
C PHE A 67 10.46 -11.07 0.77
N LYS A 68 11.27 -11.48 -0.22
CA LYS A 68 12.70 -11.67 -0.06
C LYS A 68 13.41 -10.53 -0.77
N TYR A 69 14.26 -9.81 -0.04
CA TYR A 69 15.03 -8.68 -0.53
C TYR A 69 16.52 -8.96 -0.37
N GLU A 70 17.32 -8.17 -1.07
CA GLU A 70 18.74 -8.05 -0.84
C GLU A 70 19.04 -6.77 -0.06
N ILE A 71 19.87 -6.88 0.97
CA ILE A 71 20.39 -5.74 1.73
C ILE A 71 21.89 -5.64 1.53
N TYR A 72 22.39 -4.44 1.27
CA TYR A 72 23.83 -4.17 1.27
C TYR A 72 24.15 -3.04 2.21
N PHE A 73 25.35 -3.14 2.79
CA PHE A 73 25.90 -2.13 3.65
C PHE A 73 26.83 -1.24 2.85
N THR A 74 26.50 0.04 2.82
CA THR A 74 27.33 1.11 2.25
C THR A 74 28.28 1.55 3.36
N GLU A 75 29.42 0.89 3.48
CA GLU A 75 30.49 1.32 4.39
C GLU A 75 31.40 2.33 3.68
N PHE A 76 32.10 3.15 4.48
CA PHE A 76 32.97 4.24 3.99
C PHE A 76 34.01 3.81 2.93
N GLU A 77 34.33 2.52 2.81
CA GLU A 77 35.33 1.98 1.87
C GLU A 77 34.76 1.07 0.76
N GLY A 78 33.44 0.91 0.67
CA GLY A 78 32.83 0.15 -0.43
C GLY A 78 31.49 -0.49 -0.12
N LYS A 79 30.90 -1.08 -1.16
CA LYS A 79 29.66 -1.84 -1.07
C LYS A 79 29.98 -3.26 -0.62
N MET A 80 29.51 -3.65 0.56
CA MET A 80 29.57 -5.05 0.99
C MET A 80 28.72 -5.94 0.07
N PRO A 81 29.05 -7.25 -0.07
CA PRO A 81 28.21 -8.19 -0.79
C PRO A 81 26.78 -8.16 -0.25
N ASN A 82 25.82 -8.15 -1.17
CA ASN A 82 24.40 -8.20 -0.83
C ASN A 82 24.12 -9.47 0.00
N LYS A 83 23.36 -9.33 1.09
CA LYS A 83 22.82 -10.47 1.85
C LYS A 83 21.33 -10.53 1.70
N THR A 84 20.74 -11.71 1.81
CA THR A 84 19.30 -11.85 1.70
C THR A 84 18.60 -11.56 3.04
N CYS A 85 17.47 -10.87 2.99
CA CYS A 85 16.61 -10.63 4.14
C CYS A 85 15.13 -10.84 3.79
N HIS A 86 14.32 -11.02 4.83
CA HIS A 86 12.86 -11.10 4.71
C HIS A 86 12.24 -9.76 5.07
N VAL A 87 11.31 -9.31 4.24
CA VAL A 87 10.59 -8.06 4.39
C VAL A 87 9.10 -8.36 4.52
N LEU A 88 8.47 -7.89 5.60
CA LEU A 88 7.03 -7.89 5.78
C LEU A 88 6.52 -6.46 5.70
N MET A 89 5.62 -6.18 4.76
CA MET A 89 4.96 -4.89 4.59
C MET A 89 3.46 -5.01 4.83
N LYS A 90 2.94 -4.11 5.68
CA LYS A 90 1.52 -3.96 5.96
C LYS A 90 1.18 -2.48 6.10
N GLU A 91 0.35 -1.98 5.19
CA GLU A 91 0.11 -0.56 4.96
C GLU A 91 1.45 0.15 4.70
N ASN A 92 1.82 1.13 5.52
CA ASN A 92 3.13 1.76 5.49
C ASN A 92 4.11 1.17 6.51
N ASN A 93 3.73 0.16 7.28
CA ASN A 93 4.61 -0.47 8.26
C ASN A 93 5.50 -1.51 7.57
N ILE A 94 6.74 -1.61 8.05
CA ILE A 94 7.73 -2.56 7.55
C ILE A 94 8.50 -3.21 8.69
N ILE A 95 8.74 -4.51 8.55
CA ILE A 95 9.64 -5.30 9.40
C ILE A 95 10.63 -6.00 8.49
N ILE A 96 11.92 -5.88 8.81
CA ILE A 96 13.03 -6.49 8.09
C ILE A 96 13.74 -7.45 9.05
N THR A 97 13.82 -8.72 8.68
CA THR A 97 14.50 -9.75 9.45
C THR A 97 15.58 -10.44 8.63
N GLN A 98 16.67 -10.80 9.28
CA GLN A 98 17.74 -11.55 8.64
C GLN A 98 17.33 -13.02 8.44
N ASP A 99 17.89 -13.67 7.43
CA ASP A 99 17.80 -15.12 7.25
C ASP A 99 18.69 -15.81 8.30
N GLU A 100 18.33 -17.03 8.73
CA GLU A 100 19.05 -17.76 9.79
C GLU A 100 20.52 -18.04 9.44
N THR A 101 20.85 -17.97 8.14
CA THR A 101 22.19 -18.20 7.61
C THR A 101 23.01 -16.91 7.43
N THR A 102 22.41 -15.74 7.62
CA THR A 102 23.10 -14.45 7.45
C THR A 102 23.66 -13.95 8.76
N ASN A 103 24.96 -13.69 8.80
CA ASN A 103 25.62 -13.04 9.94
C ASN A 103 25.61 -11.52 9.68
N LEU A 104 24.44 -10.90 9.76
CA LEU A 104 24.30 -9.45 9.76
C LEU A 104 24.36 -8.97 11.21
N THR A 105 25.00 -7.82 11.44
CA THR A 105 24.99 -7.17 12.75
C THR A 105 23.56 -6.75 13.11
N GLY A 106 23.22 -6.87 14.39
CA GLY A 106 21.82 -6.77 14.85
C GLY A 106 21.19 -8.15 14.99
N GLY A 107 20.26 -8.29 15.94
CA GLY A 107 19.58 -9.57 16.19
C GLY A 107 18.70 -10.02 15.01
N LYS A 108 17.81 -10.99 15.22
CA LYS A 108 16.91 -11.51 14.17
C LYS A 108 16.18 -10.43 13.37
N THR A 109 15.83 -9.31 14.01
CA THR A 109 15.23 -8.13 13.37
C THR A 109 16.31 -7.10 13.09
N ILE A 110 16.46 -6.73 11.82
CA ILE A 110 17.37 -5.67 11.37
C ILE A 110 16.71 -4.31 11.55
N PHE A 111 15.44 -4.19 11.14
CA PHE A 111 14.69 -2.95 11.21
C PHE A 111 13.21 -3.17 11.43
N LYS A 112 12.58 -2.22 12.12
CA LYS A 112 11.13 -2.11 12.25
C LYS A 112 10.75 -0.63 12.25
N GLY A 113 9.83 -0.25 11.37
CA GLY A 113 9.42 1.13 11.24
C GLY A 113 8.38 1.32 10.16
N ILE A 114 8.49 2.45 9.46
CA ILE A 114 7.58 2.88 8.40
C ILE A 114 8.33 3.15 7.10
N VAL A 115 7.64 2.94 5.98
CA VAL A 115 8.11 3.29 4.64
C VAL A 115 7.49 4.61 4.23
N LEU A 116 8.32 5.54 3.79
CA LEU A 116 7.91 6.89 3.39
C LEU A 116 8.47 7.23 2.02
N LYS A 117 7.72 8.00 1.22
CA LYS A 117 8.24 8.62 0.01
C LYS A 117 8.91 9.94 0.40
N HIS A 118 10.21 10.02 0.20
CA HIS A 118 11.01 11.21 0.49
C HIS A 118 10.76 12.32 -0.55
N LYS A 119 11.08 13.58 -0.22
CA LYS A 119 10.97 14.74 -1.15
C LYS A 119 11.77 14.58 -2.44
N SER A 120 12.78 13.71 -2.46
CA SER A 120 13.54 13.34 -3.66
C SER A 120 12.85 12.30 -4.55
N GLY A 121 11.71 11.76 -4.14
CA GLY A 121 10.97 10.70 -4.84
C GLY A 121 11.41 9.27 -4.51
N LYS A 122 12.51 9.09 -3.76
CA LYS A 122 12.95 7.76 -3.30
C LYS A 122 12.11 7.28 -2.12
N TRP A 123 11.95 5.96 -2.01
CA TRP A 123 11.37 5.33 -0.83
C TRP A 123 12.43 5.13 0.25
N ILE A 124 12.11 5.52 1.48
CA ILE A 124 13.01 5.45 2.63
C ILE A 124 12.40 4.64 3.77
N LEU A 125 13.26 4.09 4.60
CA LEU A 125 12.92 3.42 5.84
C LEU A 125 13.17 4.37 7.00
N SER A 126 12.18 4.57 7.86
CA SER A 126 12.30 5.51 8.97
C SER A 126 11.45 5.09 10.17
N THR A 127 11.76 5.63 11.34
CA THR A 127 10.94 5.56 12.56
C THR A 127 10.16 6.85 12.82
N HIS A 128 10.35 7.89 11.99
CA HIS A 128 9.78 9.22 12.14
C HIS A 128 9.23 9.80 10.82
N TYR A 129 7.98 10.25 10.80
CA TYR A 129 7.36 10.84 9.61
C TYR A 129 8.05 12.11 9.06
N LYS A 130 8.83 12.81 9.88
CA LYS A 130 9.55 14.04 9.47
C LYS A 130 10.66 13.75 8.45
N ASP A 131 11.19 12.52 8.45
CA ASP A 131 12.34 12.15 7.62
C ASP A 131 12.01 12.16 6.13
N LYS A 132 10.73 12.17 5.75
CA LYS A 132 10.28 12.40 4.38
C LYS A 132 10.81 13.72 3.78
N ASN A 133 11.18 14.68 4.63
CA ASN A 133 11.68 15.99 4.25
C ASN A 133 13.15 16.22 4.62
N ALA A 134 13.88 15.19 5.09
CA ALA A 134 15.29 15.31 5.44
C ALA A 134 16.13 15.87 4.27
N ASP A 135 17.24 16.54 4.55
CA ASP A 135 18.08 17.09 3.48
C ASP A 135 18.93 16.01 2.81
N GLU A 136 19.29 14.97 3.55
CA GLU A 136 20.11 13.86 3.09
C GLU A 136 19.46 12.51 3.44
N ILE A 137 19.62 11.53 2.55
CA ILE A 137 19.14 10.15 2.71
C ILE A 137 20.14 9.17 2.06
N GLY A 138 20.13 7.91 2.48
CA GLY A 138 21.07 6.88 2.00
C GLY A 138 22.46 7.01 2.60
N GLY A 139 23.38 6.15 2.18
CA GLY A 139 24.70 6.03 2.80
C GLY A 139 24.62 5.95 4.33
N CYS A 140 25.58 6.57 5.03
CA CYS A 140 25.63 6.60 6.50
C CYS A 140 24.91 7.78 7.14
N THR A 141 23.85 8.28 6.51
CA THR A 141 22.97 9.33 7.06
C THR A 141 22.02 8.81 8.15
N GLY A 142 21.91 7.48 8.29
CA GLY A 142 20.94 6.83 9.18
C GLY A 142 19.51 6.75 8.62
N ILE A 143 19.30 7.12 7.35
CA ILE A 143 18.02 6.98 6.64
C ILE A 143 18.19 6.03 5.44
N PRO A 144 17.94 4.72 5.64
CA PRO A 144 18.06 3.71 4.60
C PRO A 144 17.10 3.93 3.42
N ILE A 145 17.50 3.47 2.23
CA ILE A 145 16.69 3.55 1.01
C ILE A 145 16.21 2.15 0.64
N ILE A 146 14.93 2.04 0.25
CA ILE A 146 14.35 0.81 -0.28
C ILE A 146 13.95 1.01 -1.75
N ASN A 147 14.32 0.06 -2.60
CA ASN A 147 13.89 0.00 -3.98
C ASN A 147 12.99 -1.24 -4.16
N PHE A 148 11.69 -1.00 -4.36
CA PHE A 148 10.72 -2.09 -4.49
C PHE A 148 10.92 -2.91 -5.75
N ASP A 149 11.17 -2.26 -6.89
CA ASP A 149 11.32 -2.93 -8.20
C ASP A 149 12.53 -3.85 -8.23
N LYS A 150 13.63 -3.40 -7.63
CA LYS A 150 14.89 -4.16 -7.54
C LYS A 150 14.93 -5.09 -6.34
N GLN A 151 13.97 -4.97 -5.42
CA GLN A 151 13.96 -5.68 -4.14
C GLN A 151 15.28 -5.51 -3.36
N ILE A 152 15.79 -4.28 -3.34
CA ILE A 152 17.07 -3.93 -2.73
C ILE A 152 16.88 -2.90 -1.62
N ILE A 153 17.59 -3.09 -0.51
CA ILE A 153 17.71 -2.15 0.59
C ILE A 153 19.17 -1.68 0.68
N GLU A 154 19.36 -0.37 0.59
CA GLU A 154 20.62 0.30 0.90
C GLU A 154 20.62 0.66 2.37
N TRP A 155 21.57 0.11 3.11
CA TRP A 155 21.71 0.30 4.55
C TRP A 155 23.12 0.79 4.91
N CYS A 156 23.21 1.59 5.96
CA CYS A 156 24.39 1.80 6.79
C CYS A 156 23.84 1.86 8.23
#